data_AF-A0A7W4D7W5-F1
#
_entry.id   AF-A0A7W4D7W5-F1
#
_cell.length_a   1.000
_cell.length_b   1.000
_cell.length_c   1.000
_cell.angle_alpha   90.00
_cell.angle_beta   90.00
_cell.angle_gamma   90.00
#
_symmetry.space_group_name_H-M   'P 1'
#
loop_
_entity.id
_entity.type
_entity.pdbx_description
1 polymer ?
#
loop_
_entity_poly.entity_id
_entity_poly.type
_entity_poly.pdbx_seq_one_letter_code
_entity_poly.pdbx_strand_id
1 'polypeptide(L)'
;MRPLETQRFMLKFKAVLIRCLDKDKKPILNSTASGFIVKDNGKNFLYTCWHVVTGYNKYDLKFRYPPIRKHLQIELQDSDTNTPGFERIGGIKTLTLPLYEKNEHQEQPLWEQDYQHLPNPDLNNINIFVPYWHDAIRIELPDSISPSLLQVINSNNIPFQLNPLTECEKLIILGYPYGFSTQGAAQPTPIALTRYVASSSFQGIQRILIDGTGAPGMSGGPVFLERNNQLSIVGVYTGLIYPDFEIEQAEKTTALGTCCNLLMHWSGSLKMARINASNATDGTL
;
A
#
# COMPACT_ATOMS: atom_id res chain seq x y z
N MET A 1 -20.23 -15.86 -7.70
CA MET A 1 -19.08 -15.48 -6.85
C MET A 1 -18.17 -16.71 -6.70
N ARG A 2 -16.84 -16.57 -6.67
CA ARG A 2 -15.93 -17.75 -6.55
C ARG A 2 -16.00 -18.34 -5.13
N PRO A 3 -15.81 -19.67 -4.93
CA PRO A 3 -15.70 -20.25 -3.59
C PRO A 3 -14.56 -19.61 -2.77
N LEU A 4 -14.70 -19.54 -1.44
CA LEU A 4 -13.72 -18.91 -0.55
C LEU A 4 -12.32 -19.52 -0.71
N GLU A 5 -12.24 -20.84 -0.85
CA GLU A 5 -10.99 -21.59 -1.04
C GLU A 5 -10.27 -21.15 -2.31
N THR A 6 -11.04 -20.94 -3.39
CA THR A 6 -10.51 -20.41 -4.65
C THR A 6 -10.01 -18.99 -4.48
N GLN A 7 -10.74 -18.14 -3.75
CA GLN A 7 -10.32 -16.78 -3.46
C GLN A 7 -9.00 -16.76 -2.65
N ARG A 8 -8.89 -17.60 -1.61
CA ARG A 8 -7.67 -17.75 -0.80
C ARG A 8 -6.49 -18.24 -1.62
N PHE A 9 -6.69 -19.22 -2.51
CA PHE A 9 -5.64 -19.70 -3.42
C PHE A 9 -5.07 -18.58 -4.30
N MET A 10 -5.91 -17.63 -4.70
CA MET A 10 -5.50 -16.51 -5.55
C MET A 10 -4.78 -15.39 -4.82
N LEU A 11 -4.81 -15.35 -3.48
CA LEU A 11 -4.22 -14.24 -2.71
C LEU A 11 -2.74 -14.05 -3.02
N LYS A 12 -1.99 -15.12 -3.26
CA LYS A 12 -0.55 -15.04 -3.58
C LYS A 12 -0.20 -14.20 -4.81
N PHE A 13 -1.19 -13.89 -5.67
CA PHE A 13 -0.98 -13.04 -6.84
C PHE A 13 -1.36 -11.57 -6.58
N LYS A 14 -1.97 -11.23 -5.44
CA LYS A 14 -2.57 -9.92 -5.17
C LYS A 14 -1.63 -8.89 -4.56
N ALA A 15 -0.43 -9.29 -4.15
CA ALA A 15 0.59 -8.39 -3.66
C ALA A 15 1.74 -8.27 -4.67
N VAL A 16 2.41 -7.12 -4.67
CA VAL A 16 3.65 -6.90 -5.41
C VAL A 16 4.78 -6.60 -4.44
N LEU A 17 5.99 -7.06 -4.78
CA LEU A 17 7.20 -6.70 -4.05
C LEU A 17 7.67 -5.33 -4.54
N ILE A 18 7.99 -4.44 -3.59
CA ILE A 18 8.53 -3.12 -3.89
C ILE A 18 9.97 -3.03 -3.37
N ARG A 19 10.86 -2.48 -4.18
CA ARG A 19 12.19 -2.02 -3.76
C ARG A 19 12.31 -0.53 -4.04
N CYS A 20 12.67 0.26 -3.03
CA CYS A 20 12.94 1.67 -3.26
C CYS A 20 14.34 1.82 -3.86
N LEU A 21 14.44 2.65 -4.91
CA LEU A 21 15.70 2.95 -5.57
C LEU A 21 16.04 4.43 -5.43
N ASP A 22 17.32 4.73 -5.48
CA ASP A 22 17.83 6.10 -5.50
C ASP A 22 17.72 6.76 -6.89
N LYS A 23 18.31 7.95 -7.03
CA LYS A 23 18.35 8.71 -8.30
C LYS A 23 19.08 7.97 -9.43
N ASP A 24 20.02 7.09 -9.09
CA ASP A 24 20.84 6.31 -10.01
C ASP A 24 20.23 4.91 -10.24
N LYS A 25 18.99 4.70 -9.79
CA LYS A 25 18.25 3.43 -9.83
C LYS A 25 18.95 2.29 -9.07
N LYS A 26 19.79 2.62 -8.08
CA LYS A 26 20.38 1.61 -7.19
C LYS A 26 19.45 1.30 -6.02
N PRO A 27 19.34 0.02 -5.61
CA PRO A 27 18.54 -0.35 -4.45
C PRO A 27 19.02 0.34 -3.18
N ILE A 28 18.09 0.91 -2.42
CA ILE A 28 18.39 1.47 -1.09
C ILE A 28 18.32 0.34 -0.06
N LEU A 29 19.33 0.23 0.81
CA LEU A 29 19.39 -0.82 1.84
C LEU A 29 18.15 -0.76 2.76
N ASN A 30 17.60 -1.93 3.10
CA ASN A 30 16.44 -2.07 4.00
C ASN A 30 15.20 -1.27 3.58
N SER A 31 15.04 -1.02 2.27
CA SER A 31 13.90 -0.26 1.72
C SER A 31 12.94 -1.14 0.91
N THR A 32 12.89 -2.44 1.24
CA THR A 32 11.91 -3.36 0.70
C THR A 32 10.55 -3.11 1.35
N ALA A 33 9.50 -3.19 0.53
CA ALA A 33 8.13 -2.95 0.93
C ALA A 33 7.19 -3.82 0.08
N SER A 34 5.89 -3.65 0.30
CA SER A 34 4.84 -4.32 -0.45
C SER A 34 3.90 -3.30 -1.09
N GLY A 35 3.15 -3.77 -2.08
CA GLY A 35 2.08 -3.01 -2.72
C GLY A 35 1.02 -3.93 -3.27
N PHE A 36 0.04 -3.35 -3.96
CA PHE A 36 -0.96 -4.10 -4.72
C PHE A 36 -1.52 -3.25 -5.85
N ILE A 37 -2.13 -3.90 -6.85
CA ILE A 37 -2.69 -3.22 -8.01
C ILE A 37 -4.22 -3.24 -7.90
N VAL A 38 -4.82 -2.05 -7.99
CA VAL A 38 -6.27 -1.89 -8.08
C VAL A 38 -6.62 -1.30 -9.44
N LYS A 39 -7.69 -1.81 -10.05
CA LYS A 39 -8.27 -1.21 -11.25
C LYS A 39 -9.37 -0.22 -10.87
N ASP A 40 -9.18 1.04 -11.21
CA ASP A 40 -10.10 2.14 -10.95
C ASP A 40 -10.32 2.94 -12.24
N ASN A 41 -11.58 3.18 -12.60
CA ASN A 41 -11.98 3.89 -13.83
C ASN A 41 -11.25 3.44 -15.11
N GLY A 42 -11.05 2.12 -15.25
CA GLY A 42 -10.38 1.52 -16.41
C GLY A 42 -8.86 1.51 -16.35
N LYS A 43 -8.24 2.26 -15.43
CA LYS A 43 -6.79 2.37 -15.25
C LYS A 43 -6.31 1.49 -14.10
N ASN A 44 -5.03 1.10 -14.15
CA ASN A 44 -4.40 0.34 -13.08
C ASN A 44 -3.59 1.28 -12.19
N PHE A 45 -3.75 1.15 -10.88
CA PHE A 45 -3.02 1.94 -9.90
C PHE A 45 -2.27 1.01 -8.95
N LEU A 46 -0.99 1.30 -8.72
CA LEU A 46 -0.22 0.73 -7.63
C LEU A 46 -0.56 1.46 -6.34
N TYR A 47 -1.08 0.74 -5.35
CA TYR A 47 -1.25 1.21 -3.99
C TYR A 47 -0.10 0.74 -3.10
N THR A 48 0.39 1.63 -2.24
CA THR A 48 1.35 1.33 -1.17
C THR A 48 1.26 2.44 -0.10
N CYS A 49 2.13 2.42 0.92
CA CYS A 49 2.14 3.44 1.96
C CYS A 49 2.90 4.71 1.54
N TRP A 50 2.52 5.85 2.12
CA TRP A 50 3.21 7.12 1.89
C TRP A 50 4.64 7.08 2.43
N HIS A 51 4.84 6.51 3.62
CA HIS A 51 6.20 6.36 4.17
C HIS A 51 7.09 5.44 3.32
N VAL A 52 6.52 4.58 2.46
CA VAL A 52 7.28 3.73 1.52
C VAL A 52 7.84 4.58 0.38
N VAL A 53 7.14 5.61 -0.09
CA VAL A 53 7.66 6.46 -1.17
C VAL A 53 8.50 7.62 -0.67
N THR A 54 8.22 8.15 0.52
CA THR A 54 8.95 9.30 1.06
C THR A 54 10.11 8.92 1.97
N GLY A 55 9.99 7.81 2.71
CA GLY A 55 10.93 7.41 3.75
C GLY A 55 10.76 8.13 5.09
N TYR A 56 9.71 8.94 5.25
CA TYR A 56 9.39 9.59 6.53
C TYR A 56 8.30 8.84 7.27
N ASN A 57 8.41 8.79 8.59
CA ASN A 57 7.29 8.39 9.45
C ASN A 57 6.35 9.58 9.62
N LYS A 58 5.09 9.47 9.20
CA LYS A 58 4.13 10.58 9.34
C LYS A 58 3.75 10.90 10.78
N TYR A 59 4.03 10.00 11.74
CA TYR A 59 3.78 10.20 13.17
C TYR A 59 5.01 10.72 13.93
N ASP A 60 6.20 10.67 13.31
CA ASP A 60 7.45 11.20 13.84
C ASP A 60 8.22 11.91 12.71
N LEU A 61 7.69 13.07 12.31
CA LEU A 61 8.21 13.85 11.18
C LEU A 61 9.51 14.56 11.56
N LYS A 62 10.63 13.85 11.44
CA LYS A 62 11.98 14.41 11.56
C LYS A 62 12.55 14.72 10.17
N PHE A 63 12.18 15.87 9.60
CA PHE A 63 12.76 16.31 8.33
C PHE A 63 14.22 16.75 8.53
N ARG A 64 15.15 16.10 7.82
CA ARG A 64 16.58 16.44 7.83
C ARG A 64 17.15 16.65 6.44
N TYR A 65 16.72 15.80 5.51
CA TYR A 65 17.17 15.80 4.13
C TYR A 65 15.99 15.43 3.23
N PRO A 66 15.97 15.90 1.96
CA PRO A 66 14.97 15.46 0.97
C PRO A 66 14.96 13.94 0.79
N PRO A 67 13.86 13.34 0.29
CA PRO A 67 13.79 11.90 0.06
C PRO A 67 14.88 11.41 -0.90
N ILE A 68 15.64 10.42 -0.44
CA ILE A 68 16.61 9.71 -1.28
C ILE A 68 15.95 8.75 -2.27
N ARG A 69 14.71 8.32 -1.98
CA ARG A 69 13.92 7.42 -2.82
C ARG A 69 13.42 8.20 -4.02
N LYS A 70 13.82 7.80 -5.23
CA LYS A 70 13.42 8.46 -6.49
C LYS A 70 12.68 7.56 -7.45
N HIS A 71 12.80 6.25 -7.28
CA HIS A 71 12.07 5.27 -8.08
C HIS A 71 11.57 4.11 -7.20
N LEU A 72 10.54 3.42 -7.66
CA LEU A 72 10.14 2.12 -7.15
C LEU A 72 10.44 1.07 -8.21
N GLN A 73 11.14 0.01 -7.84
CA GLN A 73 11.11 -1.23 -8.61
C GLN A 73 10.00 -2.11 -8.05
N ILE A 74 9.02 -2.44 -8.89
CA ILE A 74 7.97 -3.40 -8.54
C ILE A 74 8.23 -4.74 -9.23
N GLU A 75 8.07 -5.82 -8.49
CA GLU A 75 8.20 -7.18 -8.96
C GLU A 75 6.87 -7.92 -8.73
N LEU A 76 6.33 -8.49 -9.80
CA LEU A 76 5.14 -9.32 -9.79
C LEU A 76 5.44 -10.63 -10.53
N GLN A 77 4.59 -11.64 -10.32
CA GLN A 77 4.70 -12.88 -11.07
C GLN A 77 4.43 -12.62 -12.56
N ASP A 78 5.21 -13.18 -13.46
CA ASP A 78 4.94 -12.99 -14.88
C ASP A 78 3.73 -13.84 -15.31
N SER A 79 2.99 -13.33 -16.30
CA SER A 79 1.79 -13.97 -16.84
C SER A 79 1.76 -13.83 -18.35
N ASP A 80 1.61 -14.95 -19.02
CA ASP A 80 1.53 -15.03 -20.48
C ASP A 80 0.15 -15.57 -20.89
N THR A 81 -0.47 -14.90 -21.86
CA THR A 81 -1.79 -15.22 -22.42
C THR A 81 -1.73 -15.65 -23.89
N ASN A 82 -0.55 -16.06 -24.37
CA ASN A 82 -0.31 -16.47 -25.75
C ASN A 82 -1.27 -17.55 -26.31
N THR A 83 -2.00 -18.26 -25.45
CA THR A 83 -3.07 -19.20 -25.86
C THR A 83 -4.43 -18.71 -25.36
N PRO A 84 -5.42 -18.47 -26.24
CA PRO A 84 -6.78 -18.08 -25.83
C PRO A 84 -7.37 -19.07 -24.82
N GLY A 85 -7.78 -18.56 -23.65
CA GLY A 85 -8.37 -19.36 -22.57
C GLY A 85 -7.38 -20.00 -21.60
N PHE A 86 -6.06 -19.91 -21.86
CA PHE A 86 -5.02 -20.39 -20.95
C PHE A 86 -4.07 -19.26 -20.55
N GLU A 87 -3.94 -19.04 -19.25
CA GLU A 87 -2.97 -18.10 -18.70
C GLU A 87 -1.84 -18.90 -18.03
N ARG A 88 -0.64 -18.80 -18.58
CA ARG A 88 0.55 -19.38 -17.96
C ARG A 88 1.10 -18.39 -16.96
N ILE A 89 1.15 -18.79 -15.69
CA ILE A 89 1.70 -17.97 -14.61
C ILE A 89 3.06 -18.53 -14.21
N GLY A 90 4.10 -17.71 -14.28
CA GLY A 90 5.46 -18.09 -13.89
C GLY A 90 6.51 -17.16 -14.45
N GLY A 91 7.58 -16.96 -13.68
CA GLY A 91 8.60 -15.94 -13.96
C GLY A 91 8.36 -14.67 -13.16
N ILE A 92 9.18 -13.65 -13.44
CA ILE A 92 9.09 -12.32 -12.81
C ILE A 92 8.93 -11.28 -13.89
N LYS A 93 7.96 -10.41 -13.68
CA LYS A 93 7.83 -9.16 -14.40
C LYS A 93 8.26 -8.03 -13.48
N THR A 94 9.28 -7.30 -13.93
CA THR A 94 9.86 -6.18 -13.19
C THR A 94 9.59 -4.88 -13.92
N LEU A 95 9.21 -3.86 -13.16
CA LEU A 95 9.00 -2.50 -13.65
C LEU A 95 9.68 -1.51 -12.72
N THR A 96 10.26 -0.46 -13.29
CA THR A 96 10.71 0.70 -12.51
C THR A 96 9.82 1.91 -12.77
N LEU A 97 9.19 2.43 -11.71
CA LEU A 97 8.36 3.63 -11.71
C LEU A 97 9.15 4.82 -11.16
N PRO A 98 9.16 5.98 -11.84
CA PRO A 98 9.62 7.22 -11.22
C PRO A 98 8.64 7.65 -10.12
N LEU A 99 9.17 8.18 -9.03
CA LEU A 99 8.35 8.77 -7.95
C LEU A 99 8.08 10.27 -8.17
N TYR A 100 8.95 10.94 -8.94
CA TYR A 100 8.87 12.37 -9.15
C TYR A 100 9.01 12.69 -10.64
N GLU A 101 8.25 13.68 -11.06
CA GLU A 101 8.41 14.36 -12.33
C GLU A 101 9.48 15.45 -12.17
N LYS A 102 10.45 15.47 -13.08
CA LYS A 102 11.44 16.54 -13.12
C LYS A 102 10.82 17.74 -13.84
N ASN A 103 10.59 18.82 -13.11
CA ASN A 103 10.33 20.13 -13.68
C ASN A 103 11.60 21.01 -13.54
N GLU A 104 11.73 22.06 -14.33
CA GLU A 104 12.91 22.96 -14.37
C GLU A 104 13.26 23.56 -13.00
N HIS A 105 12.26 23.69 -12.12
CA HIS A 105 12.43 24.38 -10.84
C HIS A 105 12.30 23.47 -9.62
N GLN A 106 11.46 22.42 -9.65
CA GLN A 106 11.23 21.54 -8.49
C GLN A 106 10.75 20.15 -8.94
N GLU A 107 11.06 19.13 -8.12
CA GLU A 107 10.49 17.79 -8.27
C GLU A 107 9.02 17.80 -7.81
N GLN A 108 8.16 17.14 -8.59
CA GLN A 108 6.73 17.01 -8.27
C GLN A 108 6.38 15.53 -8.11
N PRO A 109 5.84 15.10 -6.96
CA PRO A 109 5.36 13.74 -6.76
C PRO A 109 4.45 13.25 -7.89
N LEU A 110 4.63 12.03 -8.36
CA LEU A 110 3.77 11.39 -9.38
C LEU A 110 2.62 10.59 -8.77
N TRP A 111 2.57 10.49 -7.44
CA TRP A 111 1.51 9.78 -6.73
C TRP A 111 0.36 10.69 -6.34
N GLU A 112 -0.79 10.06 -6.15
CA GLU A 112 -1.95 10.66 -5.49
C GLU A 112 -1.99 10.20 -4.02
N GLN A 113 -2.43 11.09 -3.15
CA GLN A 113 -2.60 10.86 -1.72
C GLN A 113 -3.86 11.58 -1.25
N ASP A 114 -4.19 11.53 0.04
CA ASP A 114 -5.32 12.30 0.58
C ASP A 114 -5.28 13.77 0.14
N TYR A 115 -6.44 14.28 -0.26
CA TYR A 115 -6.57 15.70 -0.59
C TYR A 115 -6.29 16.59 0.62
N GLN A 116 -6.78 16.17 1.78
CA GLN A 116 -6.45 16.82 3.05
C GLN A 116 -5.10 16.38 3.57
N HIS A 117 -4.31 17.34 4.08
CA HIS A 117 -2.96 17.08 4.56
C HIS A 117 -2.63 17.87 5.83
N LEU A 118 -1.68 17.35 6.58
CA LEU A 118 -1.12 18.02 7.75
C LEU A 118 -0.11 19.08 7.29
N PRO A 119 -0.14 20.30 7.85
CA PRO A 119 0.82 21.34 7.50
C PRO A 119 2.23 20.96 7.93
N ASN A 120 3.19 21.02 7.00
CA ASN A 120 4.61 20.86 7.30
C ASN A 120 5.42 21.77 6.37
N PRO A 121 5.89 22.95 6.83
CA PRO A 121 6.55 23.92 5.96
C PRO A 121 7.74 23.36 5.18
N ASP A 122 8.57 22.54 5.83
CA ASP A 122 9.78 22.00 5.21
C ASP A 122 9.48 21.02 4.07
N LEU A 123 8.54 20.09 4.29
CA LEU A 123 8.10 19.16 3.25
C LEU A 123 7.29 19.86 2.15
N ASN A 124 6.44 20.83 2.53
CA ASN A 124 5.64 21.60 1.59
C ASN A 124 6.52 22.39 0.62
N ASN A 125 7.67 22.92 1.09
CA ASN A 125 8.64 23.64 0.25
C ASN A 125 9.26 22.78 -0.86
N ILE A 126 9.19 21.45 -0.74
CA ILE A 126 9.64 20.49 -1.77
C ILE A 126 8.46 19.72 -2.40
N ASN A 127 7.24 20.26 -2.32
CA ASN A 127 6.00 19.68 -2.84
C ASN A 127 5.65 18.29 -2.28
N ILE A 128 6.07 17.99 -1.04
CA ILE A 128 5.68 16.77 -0.34
C ILE A 128 4.71 17.16 0.76
N PHE A 129 3.53 16.55 0.75
CA PHE A 129 2.47 16.83 1.72
C PHE A 129 2.25 15.61 2.61
N VAL A 130 1.99 15.81 3.89
CA VAL A 130 1.77 14.70 4.84
C VAL A 130 0.29 14.33 4.83
N PRO A 131 -0.10 13.10 4.44
CA PRO A 131 -1.51 12.76 4.29
C PRO A 131 -2.24 12.69 5.63
N TYR A 132 -3.42 13.30 5.69
CA TYR A 132 -4.18 13.43 6.93
C TYR A 132 -4.80 12.10 7.37
N TRP A 133 -5.60 11.46 6.52
CA TRP A 133 -6.40 10.28 6.86
C TRP A 133 -5.58 8.99 6.79
N HIS A 134 -4.90 8.76 5.68
CA HIS A 134 -4.30 7.49 5.31
C HIS A 134 -2.80 7.63 5.12
N ASP A 135 -2.02 6.71 5.68
CA ASP A 135 -0.65 6.47 5.23
C ASP A 135 -0.68 5.60 3.97
N ALA A 136 -1.22 6.18 2.89
CA ALA A 136 -1.47 5.50 1.64
C ALA A 136 -1.30 6.45 0.47
N ILE A 137 -0.76 5.93 -0.62
CA ILE A 137 -0.64 6.62 -1.90
C ILE A 137 -1.08 5.66 -3.01
N ARG A 138 -1.42 6.23 -4.17
CA ARG A 138 -1.59 5.47 -5.40
C ARG A 138 -0.83 6.09 -6.56
N ILE A 139 -0.24 5.26 -7.41
CA ILE A 139 0.51 5.67 -8.60
C ILE A 139 -0.15 5.03 -9.82
N GLU A 140 -0.52 5.82 -10.82
CA GLU A 140 -1.02 5.29 -12.08
C GLU A 140 0.08 4.46 -12.78
N LEU A 141 -0.24 3.24 -13.15
CA LEU A 141 0.66 2.38 -13.92
C LEU A 141 0.54 2.71 -15.41
N PRO A 142 1.66 2.74 -16.17
CA PRO A 142 1.61 2.99 -17.60
C PRO A 142 0.88 1.86 -18.34
N ASP A 143 0.18 2.20 -19.43
CA ASP A 143 -0.62 1.25 -20.25
C ASP A 143 0.21 0.12 -20.86
N SER A 144 1.53 0.30 -20.99
CA SER A 144 2.47 -0.74 -21.40
C SER A 144 2.49 -1.94 -20.46
N ILE A 145 1.87 -1.80 -19.28
CA ILE A 145 1.78 -2.85 -18.28
C ILE A 145 0.37 -3.40 -18.29
N SER A 146 0.28 -4.62 -18.81
CA SER A 146 -0.89 -5.47 -18.65
C SER A 146 -0.62 -6.46 -17.52
N PRO A 147 -0.97 -6.16 -16.26
CA PRO A 147 -0.99 -7.16 -15.21
C PRO A 147 -2.10 -8.17 -15.47
N SER A 148 -1.89 -9.41 -15.03
CA SER A 148 -2.91 -10.46 -15.09
C SER A 148 -4.17 -10.06 -14.32
N LEU A 149 -5.34 -10.54 -14.76
CA LEU A 149 -6.59 -10.44 -14.00
C LEU A 149 -6.47 -11.10 -12.62
N LEU A 150 -5.57 -12.08 -12.46
CA LEU A 150 -5.29 -12.70 -11.17
C LEU A 150 -4.52 -11.77 -10.24
N GLN A 151 -3.80 -10.78 -10.76
CA GLN A 151 -3.00 -9.84 -9.99
C GLN A 151 -3.76 -8.56 -9.64
N VAL A 152 -4.65 -8.14 -10.52
CA VAL A 152 -5.46 -6.93 -10.35
C VAL A 152 -6.60 -7.18 -9.37
N ILE A 153 -6.77 -6.28 -8.41
CA ILE A 153 -7.94 -6.22 -7.54
C ILE A 153 -8.98 -5.32 -8.23
N ASN A 154 -10.15 -5.88 -8.50
CA ASN A 154 -11.21 -5.16 -9.19
C ASN A 154 -12.16 -4.51 -8.18
N SER A 155 -12.93 -3.52 -8.63
CA SER A 155 -13.98 -2.87 -7.86
C SER A 155 -14.97 -3.86 -7.21
N ASN A 156 -15.26 -4.99 -7.87
CA ASN A 156 -16.10 -6.06 -7.31
C ASN A 156 -15.53 -6.72 -6.03
N ASN A 157 -14.24 -6.53 -5.74
CA ASN A 157 -13.60 -6.99 -4.50
C ASN A 157 -13.66 -5.94 -3.38
N ILE A 158 -14.20 -4.76 -3.65
CA ILE A 158 -14.38 -3.69 -2.67
C ILE A 158 -15.79 -3.85 -2.08
N PRO A 159 -15.95 -3.91 -0.75
CA PRO A 159 -17.27 -4.04 -0.16
C PRO A 159 -18.01 -2.70 -0.32
N PHE A 160 -18.89 -2.61 -1.33
CA PHE A 160 -19.71 -1.41 -1.58
C PHE A 160 -20.75 -1.15 -0.49
N GLN A 161 -21.15 -2.20 0.23
CA GLN A 161 -21.92 -2.02 1.45
C GLN A 161 -20.93 -1.64 2.55
N LEU A 162 -20.96 -0.35 2.94
CA LEU A 162 -20.26 0.25 4.07
C LEU A 162 -20.76 -0.33 5.40
N ASN A 163 -20.81 -1.66 5.51
CA ASN A 163 -20.96 -2.31 6.79
C ASN A 163 -19.69 -1.97 7.56
N PRO A 164 -19.80 -1.30 8.72
CA PRO A 164 -18.64 -0.95 9.51
C PRO A 164 -17.81 -2.21 9.78
N LEU A 165 -16.49 -2.02 9.80
CA LEU A 165 -15.61 -3.02 10.36
C LEU A 165 -15.97 -3.14 11.85
N THR A 166 -16.07 -4.36 12.33
CA THR A 166 -16.31 -4.63 13.75
C THR A 166 -15.09 -5.31 14.35
N GLU A 167 -14.97 -5.25 15.66
CA GLU A 167 -13.94 -5.95 16.40
C GLU A 167 -14.07 -7.48 16.18
N CYS A 168 -12.96 -8.18 16.36
CA CYS A 168 -12.82 -9.64 16.17
C CYS A 168 -13.02 -10.13 14.73
N GLU A 169 -13.13 -9.24 13.74
CA GLU A 169 -13.24 -9.66 12.36
C GLU A 169 -11.91 -10.11 11.78
N LYS A 170 -11.96 -11.17 10.97
CA LYS A 170 -10.76 -11.79 10.40
C LYS A 170 -10.23 -11.00 9.21
N LEU A 171 -8.97 -10.62 9.31
CA LEU A 171 -8.19 -9.97 8.28
C LEU A 171 -7.09 -10.89 7.76
N ILE A 172 -6.78 -10.75 6.48
CA ILE A 172 -5.64 -11.40 5.82
C ILE A 172 -4.75 -10.31 5.23
N ILE A 173 -3.50 -10.26 5.69
CA ILE A 173 -2.48 -9.32 5.24
C ILE A 173 -1.53 -10.04 4.31
N LEU A 174 -1.28 -9.49 3.14
CA LEU A 174 -0.28 -10.01 2.21
C LEU A 174 0.93 -9.09 2.13
N GLY A 175 2.12 -9.65 2.00
CA GLY A 175 3.32 -8.85 1.76
C GLY A 175 4.59 -9.68 1.68
N TYR A 176 5.71 -8.99 1.56
CA TYR A 176 7.05 -9.57 1.40
C TYR A 176 7.96 -9.17 2.55
N PRO A 177 7.97 -9.94 3.66
CA PRO A 177 8.82 -9.68 4.81
C PRO A 177 10.29 -9.54 4.41
N TYR A 178 10.92 -8.40 4.65
CA TYR A 178 12.31 -8.10 4.26
C TYR A 178 12.61 -8.35 2.77
N GLY A 179 11.60 -8.34 1.90
CA GLY A 179 11.74 -8.72 0.49
C GLY A 179 11.88 -10.22 0.24
N PHE A 180 11.62 -11.06 1.24
CA PHE A 180 11.65 -12.51 1.14
C PHE A 180 10.51 -13.03 0.24
N SER A 181 10.86 -13.94 -0.67
CA SER A 181 9.92 -14.73 -1.46
C SER A 181 9.99 -16.19 -1.01
N THR A 182 8.83 -16.80 -0.74
CA THR A 182 8.75 -18.21 -0.32
C THR A 182 9.16 -19.22 -1.40
N GLN A 183 9.16 -18.82 -2.69
CA GLN A 183 9.50 -19.68 -3.83
C GLN A 183 10.77 -19.23 -4.57
N GLY A 184 11.58 -18.37 -3.93
CA GLY A 184 12.85 -17.89 -4.47
C GLY A 184 12.72 -16.65 -5.38
N ALA A 185 13.88 -16.16 -5.81
CA ALA A 185 14.02 -14.89 -6.54
C ALA A 185 13.51 -14.92 -7.99
N ALA A 186 12.93 -16.02 -8.46
CA ALA A 186 12.31 -16.14 -9.79
C ALA A 186 10.78 -16.25 -9.74
N GLN A 187 10.20 -16.38 -8.53
CA GLN A 187 8.75 -16.53 -8.31
C GLN A 187 8.37 -15.81 -7.01
N PRO A 188 8.19 -14.47 -7.03
CA PRO A 188 7.94 -13.68 -5.83
C PRO A 188 6.59 -14.06 -5.24
N THR A 189 6.60 -14.91 -4.21
CA THR A 189 5.38 -15.37 -3.55
C THR A 189 5.27 -14.68 -2.19
N PRO A 190 4.22 -13.87 -1.95
CA PRO A 190 4.04 -13.15 -0.71
C PRO A 190 3.68 -14.11 0.43
N ILE A 191 3.90 -13.65 1.66
CA ILE A 191 3.40 -14.30 2.87
C ILE A 191 2.02 -13.75 3.19
N ALA A 192 1.11 -14.64 3.59
CA ALA A 192 -0.21 -14.29 4.09
C ALA A 192 -0.23 -14.45 5.62
N LEU A 193 -0.58 -13.39 6.34
CA LEU A 193 -0.76 -13.40 7.79
C LEU A 193 -2.23 -13.20 8.12
N THR A 194 -2.77 -14.07 8.99
CA THR A 194 -4.11 -13.88 9.55
C THR A 194 -4.01 -13.03 10.81
N ARG A 195 -4.87 -12.01 10.89
CA ARG A 195 -5.03 -11.12 12.03
C ARG A 195 -6.52 -10.88 12.24
N TYR A 196 -6.88 -10.24 13.33
CA TYR A 196 -8.22 -9.86 13.71
C TYR A 196 -8.25 -8.37 14.02
N VAL A 197 -9.38 -7.74 13.73
CA VAL A 197 -9.64 -6.36 14.11
C VAL A 197 -9.65 -6.26 15.64
N ALA A 198 -8.68 -5.54 16.19
CA ALA A 198 -8.64 -5.20 17.61
C ALA A 198 -9.48 -3.95 17.90
N SER A 199 -9.49 -2.99 16.96
CA SER A 199 -10.35 -1.81 17.03
C SER A 199 -10.59 -1.24 15.63
N SER A 200 -11.85 -0.91 15.34
CA SER A 200 -12.31 -0.40 14.05
C SER A 200 -12.17 1.12 13.87
N SER A 201 -11.92 1.85 14.95
CA SER A 201 -11.75 3.30 14.92
C SER A 201 -10.79 3.77 16.02
N PHE A 202 -9.90 4.69 15.67
CA PHE A 202 -8.96 5.28 16.63
C PHE A 202 -8.91 6.79 16.45
N GLN A 203 -9.29 7.55 17.49
CA GLN A 203 -9.21 9.02 17.53
C GLN A 203 -9.90 9.73 16.36
N GLY A 204 -10.99 9.15 15.82
CA GLY A 204 -11.71 9.72 14.67
C GLY A 204 -10.98 9.57 13.33
N ILE A 205 -9.80 8.97 13.29
CA ILE A 205 -9.05 8.68 12.07
C ILE A 205 -9.44 7.28 11.55
N GLN A 206 -9.50 7.13 10.22
CA GLN A 206 -9.80 5.89 9.51
C GLN A 206 -8.65 4.85 9.60
N ARG A 207 -8.31 4.46 10.82
CA ARG A 207 -7.27 3.46 11.14
C ARG A 207 -7.89 2.25 11.81
N ILE A 208 -7.45 1.08 11.39
CA ILE A 208 -7.81 -0.21 11.98
C ILE A 208 -6.62 -0.65 12.83
N LEU A 209 -6.87 -0.96 14.10
CA LEU A 209 -5.90 -1.65 14.95
C LEU A 209 -6.13 -3.16 14.82
N ILE A 210 -5.03 -3.93 14.78
CA ILE A 210 -5.07 -5.38 14.60
C ILE A 210 -4.26 -6.10 15.66
N ASP A 211 -4.65 -7.34 15.98
CA ASP A 211 -4.03 -8.15 17.02
C ASP A 211 -2.63 -8.67 16.63
N GLY A 212 -1.60 -7.92 17.02
CA GLY A 212 -0.23 -8.23 16.63
C GLY A 212 0.17 -7.55 15.32
N THR A 213 1.48 -7.58 15.06
CA THR A 213 2.08 -6.89 13.92
C THR A 213 2.32 -7.86 12.77
N GLY A 214 2.46 -7.33 11.56
CA GLY A 214 3.13 -8.00 10.45
C GLY A 214 4.65 -8.00 10.63
N ALA A 215 5.35 -8.60 9.67
CA ALA A 215 6.81 -8.55 9.62
C ALA A 215 7.30 -7.30 8.87
N PRO A 216 8.48 -6.75 9.19
CA PRO A 216 9.05 -5.62 8.45
C PRO A 216 9.17 -5.92 6.95
N GLY A 217 8.92 -4.92 6.09
CA GLY A 217 8.84 -5.08 4.63
C GLY A 217 7.45 -5.43 4.08
N MET A 218 6.49 -5.78 4.95
CA MET A 218 5.09 -5.96 4.54
C MET A 218 4.30 -4.64 4.39
N SER A 219 4.86 -3.51 4.83
CA SER A 219 4.22 -2.18 4.70
C SER A 219 3.82 -1.90 3.25
N GLY A 220 2.63 -1.36 3.05
CA GLY A 220 2.03 -1.13 1.74
C GLY A 220 1.28 -2.34 1.16
N GLY A 221 1.35 -3.50 1.82
CA GLY A 221 0.65 -4.71 1.40
C GLY A 221 -0.87 -4.62 1.55
N PRO A 222 -1.66 -5.33 0.70
CA PRO A 222 -3.11 -5.30 0.77
C PRO A 222 -3.63 -6.03 2.02
N VAL A 223 -4.74 -5.52 2.55
CA VAL A 223 -5.47 -6.11 3.68
C VAL A 223 -6.86 -6.51 3.20
N PHE A 224 -7.19 -7.79 3.36
CA PHE A 224 -8.49 -8.37 3.01
C PHE A 224 -9.29 -8.70 4.26
N LEU A 225 -10.57 -8.38 4.25
CA LEU A 225 -11.57 -8.86 5.21
C LEU A 225 -12.18 -10.16 4.71
N GLU A 226 -12.22 -11.17 5.57
CA GLU A 226 -12.95 -12.42 5.35
C GLU A 226 -14.30 -12.38 6.08
N ARG A 227 -15.39 -12.21 5.34
CA ARG A 227 -16.75 -12.17 5.87
C ARG A 227 -17.71 -12.91 4.94
N ASN A 228 -18.64 -13.71 5.48
CA ASN A 228 -19.68 -14.39 4.71
C ASN A 228 -19.15 -15.19 3.49
N ASN A 229 -18.07 -15.95 3.68
CA ASN A 229 -17.38 -16.72 2.63
C ASN A 229 -16.83 -15.88 1.45
N GLN A 230 -16.56 -14.60 1.68
CA GLN A 230 -15.99 -13.69 0.71
C GLN A 230 -14.77 -12.96 1.26
N LEU A 231 -13.76 -12.79 0.40
CA LEU A 231 -12.62 -11.91 0.63
C LEU A 231 -12.87 -10.58 -0.07
N SER A 232 -12.82 -9.51 0.70
CA SER A 232 -12.96 -8.14 0.18
C SER A 232 -11.78 -7.31 0.63
N ILE A 233 -11.21 -6.49 -0.25
CA ILE A 233 -10.12 -5.59 0.15
C ILE A 233 -10.70 -4.47 1.02
N VAL A 234 -10.02 -4.15 2.12
CA VAL A 234 -10.43 -3.07 3.04
C VAL A 234 -9.39 -1.97 3.17
N GLY A 235 -8.14 -2.23 2.79
CA GLY A 235 -7.12 -1.21 2.78
C GLY A 235 -5.70 -1.72 2.69
N VAL A 236 -4.79 -1.01 3.37
CA VAL A 236 -3.35 -1.22 3.29
C VAL A 236 -2.73 -1.38 4.68
N TYR A 237 -1.80 -2.32 4.82
CA TYR A 237 -1.05 -2.53 6.06
C TYR A 237 0.09 -1.52 6.18
N THR A 238 0.21 -0.82 7.30
CA THR A 238 1.18 0.29 7.45
C THR A 238 2.52 -0.17 8.01
N GLY A 239 2.59 -1.32 8.68
CA GLY A 239 3.81 -1.76 9.36
C GLY A 239 4.09 -1.08 10.69
N LEU A 240 3.20 -0.22 11.18
CA LEU A 240 3.37 0.49 12.45
C LEU A 240 2.91 -0.35 13.63
N ILE A 241 3.56 -0.15 14.76
CA ILE A 241 3.31 -0.84 16.01
C ILE A 241 2.68 0.15 17.00
N TYR A 242 1.60 -0.26 17.66
CA TYR A 242 0.91 0.51 18.68
C TYR A 242 1.02 -0.19 20.06
N PRO A 243 1.23 0.53 21.16
CA PRO A 243 1.42 1.98 21.19
C PRO A 243 2.85 2.36 20.79
N ASP A 244 2.99 3.43 20.01
CA ASP A 244 4.27 3.99 19.55
C ASP A 244 5.06 4.68 20.69
N PHE A 245 4.77 4.33 21.96
CA PHE A 245 5.49 4.89 23.09
C PHE A 245 6.90 4.32 23.09
N GLU A 246 7.87 5.22 23.15
CA GLU A 246 9.29 5.02 23.46
C GLU A 246 9.47 4.36 24.84
N ILE A 247 8.93 3.16 25.03
CA ILE A 247 9.15 2.34 26.22
C ILE A 247 10.26 1.38 25.82
N GLU A 248 11.49 1.69 26.26
CA GLU A 248 12.72 0.92 26.01
C GLU A 248 12.63 -0.58 26.39
N GLN A 249 11.54 -1.01 27.04
CA GLN A 249 11.32 -2.38 27.52
C GLN A 249 9.85 -2.86 27.44
N ALA A 250 9.03 -2.39 26.49
CA ALA A 250 7.69 -2.97 26.34
C ALA A 250 7.77 -4.39 25.76
N GLU A 251 7.10 -5.35 26.42
CA GLU A 251 6.93 -6.70 25.90
C GLU A 251 6.27 -6.64 24.51
N LYS A 252 6.94 -7.21 23.51
CA LYS A 252 6.41 -7.34 22.12
C LYS A 252 5.11 -8.13 22.03
N THR A 253 4.65 -8.74 23.12
CA THR A 253 3.46 -9.60 23.21
C THR A 253 2.14 -8.81 23.17
N THR A 254 2.15 -7.51 23.47
CA THR A 254 0.93 -6.66 23.49
C THR A 254 0.86 -5.65 22.34
N ALA A 255 1.85 -5.65 21.46
CA ALA A 255 1.96 -4.75 20.31
C ALA A 255 0.81 -4.96 19.31
N LEU A 256 0.02 -3.92 19.03
CA LEU A 256 -0.99 -3.94 17.97
C LEU A 256 -0.38 -3.47 16.65
N GLY A 257 -0.76 -4.10 15.54
CA GLY A 257 -0.45 -3.59 14.21
C GLY A 257 -1.46 -2.53 13.79
N THR A 258 -1.17 -1.80 12.71
CA THR A 258 -2.15 -0.86 12.13
C THR A 258 -2.33 -1.01 10.63
N CYS A 259 -3.56 -0.75 10.17
CA CYS A 259 -3.93 -0.69 8.77
C CYS A 259 -4.66 0.62 8.49
N CYS A 260 -4.50 1.18 7.29
CA CYS A 260 -5.35 2.25 6.80
C CYS A 260 -6.61 1.67 6.19
N ASN A 261 -7.78 2.17 6.59
CA ASN A 261 -9.06 1.80 6.00
C ASN A 261 -9.29 2.64 4.73
N LEU A 262 -9.24 2.01 3.55
CA LEU A 262 -9.41 2.71 2.28
C LEU A 262 -10.85 2.65 1.75
N LEU A 263 -11.79 2.10 2.50
CA LEU A 263 -13.19 1.97 2.07
C LEU A 263 -13.83 3.33 1.76
N MET A 264 -13.57 4.34 2.58
CA MET A 264 -14.06 5.70 2.33
C MET A 264 -13.47 6.33 1.07
N HIS A 265 -12.23 5.99 0.73
CA HIS A 265 -11.63 6.45 -0.52
C HIS A 265 -12.32 5.79 -1.72
N TRP A 266 -12.46 4.46 -1.69
CA TRP A 266 -13.08 3.73 -2.78
C TRP A 266 -14.59 3.95 -2.92
N SER A 267 -15.29 4.37 -1.86
CA SER A 267 -16.68 4.84 -1.94
C SER A 267 -16.82 6.26 -2.48
N GLY A 268 -15.71 6.96 -2.73
CA GLY A 268 -15.68 8.35 -3.17
C GLY A 268 -15.93 9.38 -2.04
N SER A 269 -16.02 8.94 -0.79
CA SER A 269 -16.21 9.81 0.37
C SER A 269 -14.94 10.58 0.75
N LEU A 270 -13.77 10.01 0.46
CA LEU A 270 -12.46 10.68 0.61
C LEU A 270 -11.70 10.68 -0.72
N LYS A 271 -11.35 11.89 -1.18
CA LYS A 271 -10.63 12.07 -2.43
C LYS A 271 -9.14 11.86 -2.21
N MET A 272 -8.53 11.03 -3.06
CA MET A 272 -7.09 11.07 -3.29
C MET A 272 -6.81 11.90 -4.55
N ALA A 273 -5.77 12.72 -4.51
CA ALA A 273 -5.36 13.58 -5.61
C ALA A 273 -3.85 13.79 -5.60
N ARG A 274 -3.30 14.16 -6.76
CA ARG A 274 -1.96 14.72 -6.86
C ARG A 274 -2.00 16.14 -6.29
N ILE A 275 -1.23 16.38 -5.23
CA ILE A 275 -1.15 17.70 -4.57
C ILE A 275 0.05 18.44 -5.12
N ASN A 276 -0.16 19.70 -5.47
CA ASN A 276 0.85 20.63 -5.93
C ASN A 276 0.69 21.97 -5.20
N ALA A 277 1.67 22.86 -5.36
CA ALA A 277 1.63 24.17 -4.71
C ALA A 277 0.34 24.97 -5.01
N SER A 278 -0.29 24.79 -6.18
CA SER A 278 -1.49 25.55 -6.55
C SER A 278 -2.79 25.04 -5.94
N ASN A 279 -2.84 23.79 -5.44
CA ASN A 279 -4.05 23.23 -4.80
C ASN A 279 -3.84 22.85 -3.32
N ALA A 280 -2.66 23.11 -2.76
CA ALA A 280 -2.34 22.79 -1.38
C ALA A 280 -3.10 23.65 -0.35
N THR A 281 -3.35 24.93 -0.65
CA THR A 281 -4.04 25.83 0.29
C THR A 281 -5.47 25.41 0.60
N ASP A 282 -6.13 24.77 -0.37
CA ASP A 282 -7.54 24.37 -0.27
C ASP A 282 -7.74 23.08 0.54
N GLY A 283 -6.66 22.33 0.75
CA GLY A 283 -6.67 21.03 1.45
C GLY A 283 -6.10 21.06 2.87
N THR A 284 -5.72 22.23 3.39
CA THR A 284 -5.22 22.33 4.77
C THR A 284 -6.39 22.36 5.76
N LEU A 285 -6.30 21.56 6.82
CA LEU A 285 -7.24 21.55 7.97
C LEU A 285 -6.81 22.54 9.06
#